data_AF-A0AAN8TIN8-F1
#
_entry.id   AF-A0AAN8TIN8-F1
#
_cell.length_a   1.000
_cell.length_b   1.000
_cell.length_c   1.000
_cell.angle_alpha   90.00
_cell.angle_beta   90.00
_cell.angle_gamma   90.00
#
_symmetry.space_group_name_H-M   'P 1'
#
loop_
_entity.id
_entity.type
_entity.pdbx_description
1 polymer ?
#
loop_
_entity_poly.entity_id
_entity_poly.type
_entity_poly.pdbx_seq_one_letter_code
_entity_poly.pdbx_strand_id
1 'polypeptide(L)'
;MKKLKEKSKIQLKRLAEFLEFPFSIEEENCGVIDEILRMCSFDNLSDLDVNINGKLSTGEETKMFFRRGEVGDWKHYFTLEMSEKLNHIIKQKFHGSGLNFLYI
;
A
#
# COMPACT_ATOMS: atom_id res chain seq x y z
N MET A 1 -3.69 3.24 -0.52
CA MET A 1 -2.38 3.15 0.17
C MET A 1 -2.35 3.80 1.55
N LYS A 2 -2.59 5.11 1.72
CA LYS A 2 -2.56 5.76 3.06
C LYS A 2 -3.47 5.07 4.09
N LYS A 3 -4.77 4.94 3.77
CA LYS A 3 -5.74 4.22 4.64
C LYS A 3 -5.37 2.75 4.90
N LEU A 4 -4.74 2.10 3.93
CA LEU A 4 -4.27 0.71 4.07
C LEU A 4 -3.13 0.65 5.09
N LYS A 5 -2.14 1.55 5.00
CA LYS A 5 -1.01 1.61 5.96
C LYS A 5 -1.41 2.07 7.35
N GLU A 6 -2.38 2.99 7.48
CA GLU A 6 -2.85 3.50 8.77
C GLU A 6 -3.78 2.51 9.50
N LYS A 7 -4.56 1.72 8.77
CA LYS A 7 -5.61 0.85 9.32
C LYS A 7 -5.58 -0.55 8.71
N SER A 8 -4.38 -1.14 8.60
CA SER A 8 -4.14 -2.41 7.90
C SER A 8 -5.06 -3.53 8.36
N LYS A 9 -5.23 -3.70 9.69
CA LYS A 9 -6.10 -4.73 10.27
C LYS A 9 -7.55 -4.60 9.84
N ILE A 10 -8.10 -3.38 9.86
CA ILE A 10 -9.48 -3.11 9.45
C ILE A 10 -9.64 -3.32 7.94
N GLN A 11 -8.66 -2.89 7.14
CA GLN A 11 -8.74 -3.09 5.68
C GLN A 11 -8.63 -4.58 5.30
N LEU A 12 -7.80 -5.34 6.02
CA LEU A 12 -7.66 -6.79 5.79
C LEU A 12 -8.96 -7.53 6.12
N LYS A 13 -9.60 -7.21 7.25
CA LYS A 13 -10.93 -7.76 7.58
C LYS A 13 -11.98 -7.42 6.52
N ARG A 14 -12.04 -6.16 6.09
CA ARG A 14 -12.95 -5.72 5.01
C ARG A 14 -12.70 -6.46 3.69
N LEU A 15 -11.44 -6.73 3.36
CA LEU A 15 -11.09 -7.50 2.17
C LEU A 15 -11.56 -8.96 2.30
N ALA A 16 -11.35 -9.56 3.48
CA ALA A 16 -11.78 -10.92 3.77
C ALA A 16 -13.31 -11.06 3.68
N GLU A 17 -14.06 -10.11 4.26
CA GLU A 17 -15.52 -9.99 4.11
C GLU A 17 -15.94 -9.86 2.65
N PHE A 18 -15.27 -9.00 1.88
CA PHE A 18 -15.56 -8.79 0.46
C PHE A 18 -15.33 -10.05 -0.39
N LEU A 19 -14.35 -10.88 -0.03
CA LEU A 19 -14.06 -12.15 -0.68
C LEU A 19 -14.96 -13.30 -0.20
N GLU A 20 -15.93 -13.03 0.67
CA GLU A 20 -16.81 -14.02 1.30
C GLU A 20 -16.08 -15.03 2.21
N PHE A 21 -14.91 -14.63 2.73
CA PHE A 21 -14.11 -15.39 3.71
C PHE A 21 -13.82 -14.54 4.95
N PRO A 22 -14.83 -14.11 5.71
CA PRO A 22 -14.60 -13.33 6.93
C PRO A 22 -13.84 -14.16 7.97
N PHE A 23 -12.98 -13.49 8.75
CA PHE A 23 -12.26 -14.15 9.84
C PHE A 23 -13.21 -14.57 10.97
N SER A 24 -12.95 -15.75 11.54
CA SER A 24 -13.66 -16.23 12.73
C SER A 24 -13.14 -15.55 14.01
N ILE A 25 -13.94 -15.60 15.08
CA ILE A 25 -13.51 -15.07 16.39
C ILE A 25 -12.26 -15.81 16.90
N GLU A 26 -12.20 -17.12 16.65
CA GLU A 26 -11.06 -17.96 17.00
C GLU A 26 -9.81 -17.53 16.23
N GLU A 27 -9.91 -17.29 14.92
CA GLU A 27 -8.78 -16.80 14.10
C GLU A 27 -8.29 -15.43 14.57
N GLU A 28 -9.22 -14.54 14.92
CA GLU A 28 -8.88 -13.25 15.51
C GLU A 28 -8.14 -13.39 16.84
N ASN A 29 -8.64 -14.24 17.73
CA ASN A 29 -8.04 -14.51 19.04
C ASN A 29 -6.69 -15.23 18.92
N CYS A 30 -6.51 -16.07 17.90
CA CYS A 30 -5.25 -16.74 17.60
C CYS A 30 -4.24 -15.82 16.90
N GLY A 31 -4.59 -14.56 16.61
CA GLY A 31 -3.69 -13.60 15.99
C GLY A 31 -3.43 -13.84 14.51
N VAL A 32 -4.26 -14.64 13.81
CA VAL A 32 -4.09 -14.96 12.38
C VAL A 32 -3.98 -13.70 11.53
N ILE A 33 -4.77 -12.68 11.85
CA ILE A 33 -4.77 -11.41 11.12
C ILE A 33 -3.41 -10.70 11.27
N ASP A 34 -2.85 -10.69 12.48
CA ASP A 34 -1.58 -10.03 12.75
C ASP A 34 -0.42 -10.80 12.07
N GLU A 35 -0.54 -12.12 11.99
CA GLU A 35 0.40 -12.98 11.24
C GLU A 35 0.38 -12.67 9.73
N ILE A 36 -0.80 -12.58 9.12
CA ILE A 36 -0.94 -12.21 7.71
C ILE A 36 -0.36 -10.81 7.46
N LEU A 37 -0.65 -9.85 8.34
CA LEU A 37 -0.10 -8.49 8.23
C LEU A 37 1.43 -8.49 8.30
N ARG A 38 2.02 -9.32 9.15
CA ARG A 38 3.48 -9.49 9.26
C ARG A 38 4.04 -10.10 7.97
N MET A 39 3.49 -11.22 7.51
CA MET A 39 3.92 -11.92 6.29
C MET A 39 3.83 -11.04 5.04
N CYS A 40 2.77 -10.24 4.93
CA CYS A 40 2.54 -9.34 3.80
C CYS A 40 3.08 -7.92 4.01
N SER A 41 3.82 -7.68 5.11
CA SER A 41 4.41 -6.36 5.37
C SER A 41 5.46 -6.02 4.30
N PHE A 42 5.65 -4.72 4.07
CA PHE A 42 6.67 -4.26 3.13
C PHE A 42 8.05 -4.78 3.53
N ASP A 43 8.42 -4.62 4.80
CA ASP A 43 9.72 -5.02 5.33
C ASP A 43 9.96 -6.53 5.19
N ASN A 44 8.96 -7.36 5.55
CA ASN A 44 9.10 -8.81 5.38
C ASN A 44 9.26 -9.19 3.90
N LEU A 45 8.43 -8.63 3.02
CA LEU A 45 8.47 -8.98 1.60
C LEU A 45 9.73 -8.44 0.92
N SER A 46 10.21 -7.24 1.24
CA SER A 46 11.42 -6.67 0.63
C SER A 46 12.68 -7.47 0.97
N ASP A 47 12.66 -8.16 2.12
CA ASP A 47 13.83 -8.86 2.65
C ASP A 47 13.87 -10.36 2.26
N LEU A 48 12.86 -10.88 1.56
CA LEU A 48 12.88 -12.24 1.04
C LEU A 48 13.95 -12.38 -0.04
N ASP A 49 14.71 -13.49 -0.02
CA ASP A 49 15.78 -13.76 -0.99
C ASP A 49 15.32 -13.64 -2.46
N VAL A 50 14.11 -14.15 -2.76
CA VAL A 50 13.50 -14.05 -4.09
C VAL A 50 13.23 -12.60 -4.53
N ASN A 51 13.04 -11.69 -3.57
CA ASN A 51 12.79 -10.28 -3.83
C ASN A 51 14.08 -9.45 -3.81
N ILE A 52 15.15 -9.93 -3.17
CA ILE A 52 16.48 -9.28 -3.20
C ILE A 52 17.27 -9.70 -4.44
N ASN A 53 17.35 -11.01 -4.68
CA ASN A 53 18.25 -11.63 -5.66
C ASN A 53 17.53 -12.22 -6.87
N GLY A 54 16.19 -12.31 -6.84
CA GLY A 54 15.42 -12.85 -7.95
C GLY A 54 15.39 -11.95 -9.18
N LYS A 55 14.99 -12.57 -10.29
CA LYS A 55 14.86 -11.94 -11.60
C LYS A 55 13.62 -12.46 -12.30
N LEU A 56 12.84 -11.56 -12.89
CA LEU A 56 11.70 -11.95 -13.73
C LEU A 56 12.17 -12.62 -15.02
N SER A 57 11.30 -13.37 -15.67
CA SER A 57 11.56 -13.97 -16.98
C SER A 57 11.85 -12.92 -18.06
N THR A 58 11.34 -11.70 -17.88
CA THR A 58 11.58 -10.51 -18.71
C THR A 58 12.93 -9.84 -18.43
N GLY A 59 13.61 -10.22 -17.34
CA GLY A 59 14.98 -9.83 -17.05
C GLY A 59 15.13 -8.73 -15.99
N GLU A 60 14.06 -8.18 -15.44
CA GLU A 60 14.11 -7.20 -14.37
C GLU A 60 14.42 -7.87 -13.02
N GLU A 61 15.28 -7.24 -12.23
CA GLU A 61 15.58 -7.68 -10.87
C GLU A 61 14.39 -7.39 -9.95
N THR A 62 13.96 -8.38 -9.16
CA THR A 62 12.77 -8.28 -8.30
C THR A 62 12.89 -7.15 -7.27
N LYS A 63 14.11 -6.82 -6.84
CA LYS A 63 14.38 -5.76 -5.86
C LYS A 63 13.93 -4.38 -6.33
N MET A 64 13.83 -4.17 -7.65
CA MET A 64 13.38 -2.91 -8.23
C MET A 64 11.92 -2.60 -7.89
N PHE A 65 11.11 -3.61 -7.55
CA PHE A 65 9.71 -3.44 -7.15
C PHE A 65 9.53 -3.01 -5.69
N PHE A 66 10.57 -3.14 -4.84
CA PHE A 66 10.55 -2.82 -3.41
C PHE A 66 11.43 -1.60 -3.09
N ARG A 67 11.00 -0.40 -3.50
CA ARG A 67 11.83 0.82 -3.37
C ARG A 67 11.91 1.45 -1.97
N ARG A 68 10.75 1.79 -1.39
CA ARG A 68 10.62 2.48 -0.08
C ARG A 68 9.33 2.12 0.64
N GLY A 69 8.25 1.95 -0.10
CA GLY A 69 6.94 1.67 0.49
C GLY A 69 6.38 2.81 1.35
N GLU A 70 6.87 4.04 1.23
CA GLU A 70 6.49 5.15 2.11
C GLU A 70 5.40 6.05 1.49
N VAL A 71 4.50 6.56 2.34
CA VAL A 71 3.53 7.59 1.93
C VAL A 71 4.20 8.95 2.00
N GLY A 72 4.11 9.73 0.92
CA GLY A 72 4.63 11.10 0.90
C GLY A 72 6.05 11.25 0.35
N ASP A 73 6.70 10.16 -0.05
CA ASP A 73 8.06 10.18 -0.60
C ASP A 73 8.20 11.03 -1.88
N TRP A 74 7.09 11.32 -2.58
CA TRP A 74 7.05 12.27 -3.69
C TRP A 74 7.57 13.67 -3.30
N LYS A 75 7.48 14.06 -2.02
CA LYS A 75 7.96 15.35 -1.50
C LYS A 75 9.48 15.52 -1.66
N HIS A 76 10.25 14.43 -1.78
CA HIS A 76 11.68 14.49 -2.03
C HIS A 76 12.02 14.81 -3.49
N TYR A 77 11.06 14.68 -4.41
CA TYR A 77 11.29 14.79 -5.86
C TYR A 77 10.55 15.96 -6.50
N PHE A 78 9.46 16.44 -5.88
CA PHE A 78 8.66 17.53 -6.41
C PHE A 78 9.06 18.85 -5.78
N THR A 79 9.20 19.89 -6.61
CA THR A 79 9.20 21.27 -6.12
C THR A 79 7.81 21.65 -5.61
N LEU A 80 7.74 22.73 -4.82
CA LEU A 80 6.46 23.27 -4.35
C LEU A 80 5.51 23.56 -5.52
N GLU A 81 6.00 24.22 -6.57
CA GLU A 81 5.23 24.55 -7.77
C GLU A 81 4.66 23.30 -8.45
N MET A 82 5.47 22.24 -8.61
CA MET A 82 5.01 20.98 -9.21
C MET A 82 3.90 20.34 -8.38
N SER A 83 4.02 20.40 -7.06
CA SER A 83 3.03 19.85 -6.13
C SER A 83 1.70 20.61 -6.17
N GLU A 84 1.75 21.94 -6.24
CA GLU A 84 0.58 22.81 -6.33
C GLU A 84 -0.15 22.60 -7.66
N LYS A 85 0.61 22.53 -8.76
CA LYS A 85 0.07 22.23 -10.09
C LYS A 85 -0.62 20.87 -10.12
N LEU A 86 0.00 19.83 -9.54
CA LEU A 86 -0.61 18.50 -9.45
C LEU A 86 -1.88 18.52 -8.60
N ASN A 87 -1.87 19.20 -7.45
CA ASN A 87 -3.04 19.33 -6.58
C ASN A 87 -4.21 20.03 -7.29
N HIS A 88 -3.93 21.04 -8.12
CA HIS A 88 -4.96 21.68 -8.94
C HIS A 88 -5.56 20.71 -9.96
N ILE A 89 -4.73 19.96 -10.68
CA ILE A 89 -5.17 18.97 -11.66
C ILE A 89 -6.04 17.89 -11.01
N ILE A 90 -5.62 17.36 -9.85
CA ILE A 90 -6.39 16.35 -9.09
C ILE A 90 -7.77 16.90 -8.72
N LYS A 91 -7.84 18.12 -8.17
CA LYS A 91 -9.11 18.75 -7.79
C LYS A 91 -10.04 18.92 -8.99
N GLN A 92 -9.52 19.38 -10.13
CA GLN A 92 -10.34 19.57 -11.32
C GLN A 92 -10.82 18.23 -11.90
N LYS A 93 -9.94 17.23 -12.02
CA LYS A 93 -10.29 15.95 -12.64
C LYS A 93 -11.20 15.07 -11.78
N PHE A 94 -11.13 15.22 -10.45
CA PHE A 94 -11.99 14.46 -9.53
C PHE A 94 -13.20 15.24 -9.02
N HIS A 95 -13.41 16.48 -9.49
CA HIS A 95 -14.59 17.24 -9.16
C HIS A 95 -15.87 16.45 -9.51
N GLY A 96 -16.80 16.35 -8.56
CA GLY A 96 -18.05 15.60 -8.74
C GLY A 96 -17.95 14.07 -8.62
N SER A 97 -16.75 13.48 -8.54
CA SER A 97 -16.58 12.02 -8.45
C SER A 97 -16.82 11.43 -7.05
N GLY A 98 -16.92 12.28 -6.02
CA GLY A 98 -16.90 11.84 -4.61
C GLY A 98 -15.51 11.43 -4.10
N LEU A 99 -14.49 11.40 -4.97
CA LEU A 99 -13.11 11.14 -4.58
C LEU A 99 -12.47 12.41 -4.03
N ASN A 100 -11.93 12.33 -2.82
CA ASN A 100 -11.13 13.38 -2.21
C ASN A 100 -9.77 12.84 -1.81
N PHE A 101 -8.73 13.38 -2.44
CA PHE A 101 -7.34 13.07 -2.12
C PHE A 101 -6.68 14.33 -1.57
N LEU A 102 -6.53 14.38 -0.25
CA LEU A 102 -5.68 15.36 0.42
C LEU A 102 -4.24 14.83 0.35
N TYR A 103 -3.51 15.23 -0.69
CA TYR A 103 -2.05 15.10 -0.71
C TYR A 103 -1.43 16.44 -0.29
N ILE A 104 -1.50 16.70 1.01
CA ILE A 104 -0.67 17.68 1.73
C ILE A 104 -0.07 16.93 2.92
#